data_AF-A0A3F2RSP3-F1
#
_entry.id   AF-A0A3F2RSP3-F1
#
_cell.length_a   1.000
_cell.length_b   1.000
_cell.length_c   1.000
_cell.angle_alpha   90.00
_cell.angle_beta   90.00
_cell.angle_gamma   90.00
#
_symmetry.space_group_name_H-M   'P 1'
#
loop_
_entity.id
_entity.type
_entity.pdbx_description
1 polymer ?
#
loop_
_entity_poly.entity_id
_entity_poly.type
_entity_poly.pdbx_seq_one_letter_code
_entity_poly.pdbx_strand_id
1 'polypeptide(L)'
;MNRRALARKAAGAKVAAPATPSGENAGVENVTKKLEVQLADGDFYGALQMYKTLFMRFLKGDDPSAEQQEKAVALALEAALKLIKHDQNTAATEMANLMVSVFADFHQPVDDAHKQRIRQIDAAFVQKPQFSADLAVFLKNAVKWSATDGARKRGDPELQLLLARAYRTAGDFTHAMKHFLHAENPQELADALFQWSTQGYPSESDLYLARTVLQLLSLENLRDANKVHETYVAKCQSAGRPVDLPLFNFVRFLLLTLERDALPLFQMLQERYAQALGRDNTLKSYLSVIGQKFYGLQPPRNGLSSLLEMFSGGMQ
;
A
#
# COMPACT_ATOMS: atom_id res chain seq x y z
N MET A 1 15.43 10.31 -10.29
CA MET A 1 15.58 9.85 -11.69
C MET A 1 14.18 9.83 -12.31
N ASN A 2 13.90 10.75 -13.24
CA ASN A 2 12.56 11.05 -13.74
C ASN A 2 11.99 9.83 -14.48
N ARG A 3 10.79 9.34 -14.14
CA ARG A 3 10.17 8.15 -14.76
C ARG A 3 9.91 8.35 -16.24
N ARG A 4 9.76 9.61 -16.68
CA ARG A 4 9.78 10.00 -18.10
C ARG A 4 11.07 9.65 -18.81
N ALA A 5 12.23 9.69 -18.13
CA ALA A 5 13.50 9.31 -18.73
C ALA A 5 13.60 7.80 -18.97
N LEU A 6 13.04 6.99 -18.07
CA LEU A 6 12.95 5.52 -18.26
C LEU A 6 11.99 5.17 -19.40
N ALA A 7 10.83 5.84 -19.48
CA ALA A 7 9.89 5.64 -20.57
C ALA A 7 10.41 6.17 -21.92
N ARG A 8 11.13 7.30 -21.94
CA ARG A 8 11.87 7.82 -23.11
C ARG A 8 12.99 6.86 -23.56
N LYS A 9 13.69 6.21 -22.61
CA LYS A 9 14.75 5.23 -22.92
C LYS A 9 14.19 3.92 -23.49
N ALA A 10 13.00 3.49 -23.04
CA ALA A 10 12.30 2.33 -23.59
C ALA A 10 11.71 2.61 -25.00
N ALA A 11 11.20 3.83 -25.24
CA ALA A 11 10.68 4.25 -26.54
C ALA A 11 11.77 4.62 -27.57
N GLY A 12 13.02 4.80 -27.14
CA GLY A 12 14.14 5.21 -27.99
C GLY A 12 14.78 4.11 -28.85
N ALA A 13 14.30 2.86 -28.78
CA ALA A 13 14.80 1.78 -29.61
C ALA A 13 14.09 1.75 -30.99
N LYS A 14 14.62 2.58 -31.90
CA LYS A 14 14.40 2.61 -33.37
C LYS A 14 12.97 2.88 -33.87
N VAL A 15 12.77 4.07 -34.46
CA VAL A 15 12.54 4.32 -35.90
C VAL A 15 12.42 5.84 -36.06
N ALA A 16 13.28 6.45 -36.89
CA ALA A 16 13.15 7.84 -37.29
C ALA A 16 12.18 7.95 -38.47
N ALA A 17 11.24 8.91 -38.43
CA ALA A 17 10.42 9.29 -39.57
C ALA A 17 10.19 10.82 -39.60
N PRO A 18 10.06 11.43 -40.79
CA PRO A 18 10.32 12.84 -41.03
C PRO A 18 9.15 13.76 -40.67
N ALA A 19 9.48 15.02 -40.41
CA ALA A 19 8.56 16.07 -40.01
C ALA A 19 7.70 16.59 -41.18
N THR A 20 6.40 16.68 -40.98
CA THR A 20 5.48 17.56 -41.72
C THR A 20 4.46 18.15 -40.74
N PRO A 21 4.18 19.47 -40.78
CA PRO A 21 3.22 20.12 -39.88
C PRO A 21 1.81 20.12 -40.48
N SER A 22 0.82 20.32 -39.60
CA SER A 22 -0.63 20.48 -39.83
C SER A 22 -1.45 19.20 -40.07
N GLY A 23 -2.08 18.71 -39.00
CA GLY A 23 -3.00 17.57 -39.02
C GLY A 23 -3.07 16.80 -37.70
N GLU A 24 -2.97 17.46 -36.55
CA GLU A 24 -2.81 16.76 -35.26
C GLU A 24 -3.99 15.84 -34.93
N ASN A 25 -5.23 16.22 -35.25
CA ASN A 25 -6.41 15.37 -35.03
C ASN A 25 -6.51 14.20 -36.02
N ALA A 26 -6.25 14.42 -37.31
CA ALA A 26 -6.30 13.36 -38.33
C ALA A 26 -5.23 12.27 -38.11
N GLY A 27 -4.07 12.66 -37.56
CA GLY A 27 -3.00 11.73 -37.19
C GLY A 27 -3.33 10.87 -35.98
N VAL A 28 -4.13 11.36 -35.02
CA VAL A 28 -4.53 10.59 -33.83
C VAL A 28 -5.63 9.59 -34.18
N GLU A 29 -6.66 10.00 -34.95
CA GLU A 29 -7.74 9.10 -35.39
C GLU A 29 -7.23 7.92 -36.22
N ASN A 30 -6.24 8.15 -37.09
CA ASN A 30 -5.62 7.07 -37.86
C ASN A 30 -4.84 6.08 -36.99
N VAL A 31 -4.28 6.52 -35.86
CA VAL A 31 -3.56 5.63 -34.93
C VAL A 31 -4.55 4.84 -34.08
N THR A 32 -5.67 5.43 -33.67
CA THR A 32 -6.74 4.73 -32.93
C THR A 32 -7.35 3.59 -33.75
N LYS A 33 -7.63 3.80 -35.05
CA LYS A 33 -8.12 2.74 -35.94
C LYS A 33 -7.13 1.59 -36.09
N LYS A 34 -5.83 1.91 -36.24
CA LYS A 34 -4.77 0.88 -36.31
C LYS A 34 -4.62 0.10 -35.01
N LEU A 35 -4.82 0.76 -33.87
CA LEU A 35 -4.82 0.14 -32.54
C LEU A 35 -5.92 -0.91 -32.40
N GLU A 36 -7.13 -0.62 -32.89
CA GLU A 36 -8.24 -1.58 -32.88
C GLU A 36 -7.94 -2.80 -33.75
N VAL A 37 -7.33 -2.59 -34.92
CA VAL A 37 -6.89 -3.68 -35.80
C VAL A 37 -5.84 -4.55 -35.12
N GLN A 38 -4.79 -3.97 -34.51
CA GLN A 38 -3.77 -4.76 -33.81
C GLN A 38 -4.31 -5.55 -32.63
N LEU A 39 -5.26 -4.99 -31.87
CA LEU A 39 -5.93 -5.70 -30.80
C LEU A 39 -6.78 -6.87 -31.34
N ALA A 40 -7.44 -6.68 -32.48
CA ALA A 40 -8.20 -7.74 -33.15
C ALA A 40 -7.30 -8.84 -33.73
N ASP A 41 -6.13 -8.47 -34.25
CA ASP A 41 -5.14 -9.37 -34.82
C ASP A 41 -4.30 -10.10 -33.74
N GLY A 42 -4.46 -9.74 -32.46
CA GLY A 42 -3.72 -10.33 -31.34
C GLY A 42 -2.29 -9.83 -31.17
N ASP A 43 -1.87 -8.78 -31.91
CA ASP A 43 -0.57 -8.13 -31.74
C ASP A 43 -0.60 -7.14 -30.55
N PHE A 44 -0.69 -7.70 -29.34
CA PHE A 44 -0.74 -6.91 -28.10
C PHE A 44 0.56 -6.16 -27.81
N TYR A 45 1.70 -6.67 -28.28
CA TYR A 45 2.98 -5.98 -28.15
C TYR A 45 3.01 -4.73 -29.01
N GLY A 46 2.63 -4.84 -30.30
CA GLY A 46 2.48 -3.69 -31.20
C GLY A 46 1.51 -2.66 -30.64
N ALA A 47 0.35 -3.12 -30.15
CA ALA A 47 -0.66 -2.25 -29.56
C ALA A 47 -0.11 -1.49 -28.34
N LEU A 48 0.61 -2.17 -27.43
CA LEU A 48 1.25 -1.53 -26.28
C LEU A 48 2.24 -0.44 -26.70
N GLN A 49 3.10 -0.71 -27.69
CA GLN A 49 4.04 0.31 -28.17
C GLN A 49 3.32 1.50 -28.78
N MET A 50 2.26 1.27 -29.57
CA MET A 50 1.45 2.35 -30.13
C MET A 50 0.76 3.20 -29.07
N TYR A 51 0.17 2.58 -28.03
CA TYR A 51 -0.38 3.29 -26.89
C TYR A 51 0.67 4.18 -26.20
N LYS A 52 1.87 3.65 -25.97
CA LYS A 52 2.98 4.40 -25.36
C LYS A 52 3.42 5.58 -26.23
N THR A 53 3.54 5.39 -27.53
CA THR A 53 3.91 6.47 -28.46
C THR A 53 2.87 7.59 -28.44
N LEU A 54 1.58 7.24 -28.48
CA LEU A 54 0.49 8.24 -28.38
C LEU A 54 0.50 8.96 -27.03
N PHE A 55 0.67 8.22 -25.93
CA PHE A 55 0.76 8.79 -24.59
C PHE A 55 1.88 9.84 -24.50
N MET A 56 3.08 9.52 -25.02
CA MET A 56 4.20 10.46 -25.04
C MET A 56 3.95 11.66 -25.96
N ARG A 57 3.20 11.47 -27.04
CA ARG A 57 2.81 12.55 -27.94
C ARG A 57 1.83 13.53 -27.28
N PHE A 58 0.89 13.04 -26.46
CA PHE A 58 -0.01 13.91 -25.71
C PHE A 58 0.73 14.73 -24.65
N LEU A 59 1.75 14.16 -24.02
CA LEU A 59 2.60 14.87 -23.06
C LEU A 59 3.80 15.58 -23.71
N LYS A 60 3.68 16.00 -24.98
CA LYS A 60 4.75 16.70 -25.69
C LYS A 60 4.89 18.13 -25.17
N GLY A 61 6.14 18.56 -25.00
CA GLY A 61 6.50 19.85 -24.42
C GLY A 61 7.09 19.68 -23.02
N ASP A 62 7.70 20.75 -22.50
CA ASP A 62 8.29 20.72 -21.16
C ASP A 62 7.22 20.89 -20.07
N ASP A 63 6.12 21.60 -20.37
CA ASP A 63 4.98 21.82 -19.49
C ASP A 63 3.64 21.63 -20.24
N PRO A 64 3.17 20.39 -20.42
CA PRO A 64 1.90 20.13 -21.10
C PRO A 64 0.70 20.63 -20.28
N SER A 65 -0.30 21.16 -20.98
CA SER A 65 -1.51 21.71 -20.36
C SER A 65 -2.33 20.64 -19.63
N ALA A 66 -3.22 21.07 -18.73
CA ALA A 66 -4.14 20.16 -18.02
C ALA A 66 -4.97 19.30 -18.99
N GLU A 67 -5.38 19.84 -20.14
CA GLU A 67 -6.11 19.09 -21.17
C GLU A 67 -5.25 18.00 -21.81
N GLN A 68 -3.97 18.28 -22.07
CA GLN A 68 -3.01 17.30 -22.59
C GLN A 68 -2.73 16.19 -21.58
N GLN A 69 -2.59 16.56 -20.30
CA GLN A 69 -2.43 15.60 -19.20
C GLN A 69 -3.66 14.70 -19.07
N GLU A 70 -4.87 15.26 -19.13
CA GLU A 70 -6.13 14.50 -19.07
C GLU A 70 -6.27 13.54 -20.26
N LYS A 71 -5.94 13.98 -21.49
CA LYS A 71 -5.93 13.10 -22.68
C LYS A 71 -4.97 11.92 -22.51
N ALA A 72 -3.78 12.15 -21.94
CA ALA A 72 -2.81 11.11 -21.68
C ALA A 72 -3.30 10.13 -20.59
N VAL A 73 -3.91 10.63 -19.53
CA VAL A 73 -4.52 9.83 -18.45
C VAL A 73 -5.66 8.96 -18.98
N ALA A 74 -6.58 9.55 -19.73
CA ALA A 74 -7.72 8.86 -20.33
C ALA A 74 -7.26 7.74 -21.28
N LEU A 75 -6.27 8.02 -22.15
CA LEU A 75 -5.68 7.03 -23.04
C LEU A 75 -5.04 5.87 -22.26
N ALA A 76 -4.26 6.17 -21.21
CA ALA A 76 -3.58 5.16 -20.43
C ALA A 76 -4.55 4.26 -19.65
N LEU A 77 -5.61 4.85 -19.09
CA LEU A 77 -6.70 4.12 -18.44
C LEU A 77 -7.42 3.20 -19.44
N GLU A 78 -7.84 3.73 -20.59
CA GLU A 78 -8.52 2.95 -21.62
C GLU A 78 -7.66 1.77 -22.10
N ALA A 79 -6.38 2.04 -22.37
CA ALA A 79 -5.42 1.02 -22.78
C ALA A 79 -5.27 -0.07 -21.72
N ALA A 80 -5.11 0.30 -20.44
CA ALA A 80 -5.02 -0.66 -19.34
C ALA A 80 -6.26 -1.56 -19.28
N LEU A 81 -7.46 -0.97 -19.31
CA LEU A 81 -8.72 -1.71 -19.26
C LEU A 81 -8.89 -2.66 -20.47
N LYS A 82 -8.54 -2.21 -21.69
CA LYS A 82 -8.56 -3.06 -22.89
C LYS A 82 -7.58 -4.22 -22.76
N LEU A 83 -6.35 -3.97 -22.33
CA LEU A 83 -5.33 -5.01 -22.16
C LEU A 83 -5.71 -6.04 -21.08
N ILE A 84 -6.33 -5.62 -19.97
CA ILE A 84 -6.86 -6.53 -18.94
C ILE A 84 -7.93 -7.45 -19.54
N LYS A 85 -8.84 -6.92 -20.37
CA LYS A 85 -9.88 -7.73 -21.04
C LYS A 85 -9.28 -8.85 -21.91
N HIS A 86 -8.11 -8.62 -22.49
CA HIS A 86 -7.38 -9.59 -23.31
C HIS A 86 -6.30 -10.40 -22.54
N ASP A 87 -6.33 -10.39 -21.21
CA ASP A 87 -5.37 -11.10 -20.34
C ASP A 87 -3.91 -10.67 -20.51
N GLN A 88 -3.68 -9.46 -21.05
CA GLN A 88 -2.36 -8.86 -21.20
C GLN A 88 -1.97 -8.05 -19.97
N ASN A 89 -1.90 -8.70 -18.81
CA ASN A 89 -1.86 -8.03 -17.51
C ASN A 89 -0.55 -7.27 -17.23
N THR A 90 0.59 -7.79 -17.69
CA THR A 90 1.87 -7.05 -17.61
C THR A 90 1.80 -5.76 -18.42
N ALA A 91 1.32 -5.84 -19.67
CA ALA A 91 1.14 -4.67 -20.54
C ALA A 91 0.12 -3.67 -19.96
N ALA A 92 -0.98 -4.17 -19.39
CA ALA A 92 -1.97 -3.34 -18.72
C ALA A 92 -1.39 -2.61 -17.51
N THR A 93 -0.60 -3.31 -16.69
CA THR A 93 0.08 -2.76 -15.51
C THR A 93 1.08 -1.68 -15.91
N GLU A 94 1.76 -1.82 -17.05
CA GLU A 94 2.61 -0.76 -17.59
C GLU A 94 1.82 0.50 -17.95
N MET A 95 0.68 0.37 -18.64
CA MET A 95 -0.18 1.51 -18.96
C MET A 95 -0.79 2.15 -17.71
N ALA A 96 -1.23 1.35 -16.74
CA ALA A 96 -1.72 1.82 -15.45
C ALA A 96 -0.65 2.62 -14.67
N ASN A 97 0.61 2.19 -14.74
CA ASN A 97 1.73 2.91 -14.13
C ASN A 97 2.07 4.20 -14.88
N LEU A 98 1.90 4.25 -16.21
CA LEU A 98 2.03 5.49 -16.97
C LEU A 98 0.96 6.51 -16.54
N MET A 99 -0.28 6.07 -16.35
CA MET A 99 -1.35 6.93 -15.81
C MET A 99 -0.95 7.55 -14.46
N VAL A 100 -0.52 6.74 -13.49
CA VAL A 100 -0.09 7.24 -12.16
C VAL A 100 1.16 8.11 -12.24
N SER A 101 2.03 7.89 -13.24
CA SER A 101 3.18 8.77 -13.46
C SER A 101 2.78 10.18 -13.87
N VAL A 102 1.66 10.36 -14.60
CA VAL A 102 1.11 11.70 -14.86
C VAL A 102 0.71 12.35 -13.55
N PHE A 103 0.01 11.61 -12.67
CA PHE A 103 -0.42 12.17 -11.39
C PHE A 103 0.76 12.64 -10.54
N ALA A 104 1.81 11.81 -10.45
CA ALA A 104 2.99 12.12 -9.65
C ALA A 104 3.87 13.21 -10.26
N ASP A 105 4.11 13.18 -11.57
CA ASP A 105 5.04 14.14 -12.19
C ASP A 105 4.44 15.55 -12.32
N PHE A 106 3.11 15.66 -12.30
CA PHE A 106 2.38 16.94 -12.39
C PHE A 106 1.65 17.33 -11.10
N HIS A 107 1.95 16.64 -9.99
CA HIS A 107 1.38 16.94 -8.67
C HIS A 107 -0.16 17.04 -8.67
N GLN A 108 -0.80 16.12 -9.38
CA GLN A 108 -2.27 16.04 -9.42
C GLN A 108 -2.81 15.71 -8.02
N PRO A 109 -3.93 16.34 -7.61
CA PRO A 109 -4.46 16.18 -6.27
C PRO A 109 -4.96 14.76 -6.02
N VAL A 110 -4.84 14.31 -4.76
CA VAL A 110 -5.43 13.04 -4.31
C VAL A 110 -6.91 13.25 -3.99
N ASP A 111 -7.72 13.37 -5.04
CA ASP A 111 -9.17 13.55 -4.96
C ASP A 111 -9.94 12.30 -5.44
N ASP A 112 -11.27 12.34 -5.33
CA ASP A 112 -12.11 11.21 -5.73
C ASP A 112 -12.06 10.93 -7.23
N ALA A 113 -11.88 11.95 -8.07
CA ALA A 113 -11.83 11.79 -9.51
C ALA A 113 -10.59 11.00 -9.95
N HIS A 114 -9.42 11.28 -9.36
CA HIS A 114 -8.19 10.53 -9.64
C HIS A 114 -8.25 9.11 -9.03
N LYS A 115 -8.79 8.97 -7.81
CA LYS A 115 -8.99 7.66 -7.18
C LYS A 115 -9.98 6.79 -7.94
N GLN A 116 -11.02 7.36 -8.54
CA GLN A 116 -11.99 6.63 -9.37
C GLN A 116 -11.31 5.93 -10.56
N ARG A 117 -10.31 6.54 -11.18
CA ARG A 117 -9.55 5.92 -12.29
C ARG A 117 -8.75 4.71 -11.82
N ILE A 118 -8.20 4.78 -10.60
CA ILE A 118 -7.49 3.66 -9.96
C ILE A 118 -8.46 2.54 -9.60
N ARG A 119 -9.63 2.89 -9.05
CA ARG A 119 -10.72 1.94 -8.75
C ARG A 119 -11.20 1.19 -9.98
N GLN A 120 -11.29 1.85 -11.14
CA GLN A 120 -11.69 1.19 -12.39
C GLN A 120 -10.71 0.09 -12.80
N ILE A 121 -9.41 0.34 -12.67
CA ILE A 121 -8.38 -0.66 -12.96
C ILE A 121 -8.44 -1.80 -11.95
N ASP A 122 -8.49 -1.48 -10.65
CA ASP A 122 -8.63 -2.47 -9.58
C ASP A 122 -9.84 -3.40 -9.79
N ALA A 123 -11.01 -2.81 -10.09
CA ALA A 123 -12.24 -3.56 -10.36
C ALA A 123 -12.12 -4.51 -11.56
N ALA A 124 -11.35 -4.15 -12.58
CA ALA A 124 -11.11 -5.00 -13.75
C ALA A 124 -10.26 -6.24 -13.42
N PHE A 125 -9.45 -6.18 -12.36
CA PHE A 125 -8.64 -7.31 -11.87
C PHE A 125 -9.36 -8.21 -10.87
N VAL A 126 -10.51 -7.79 -10.28
CA VAL A 126 -11.22 -8.55 -9.25
C VAL A 126 -11.56 -9.99 -9.69
N GLN A 127 -11.97 -10.16 -10.95
CA GLN A 127 -12.30 -11.48 -11.52
C GLN A 127 -11.07 -12.28 -11.97
N LYS A 128 -9.86 -11.76 -11.74
CA LYS A 128 -8.58 -12.34 -12.21
C LYS A 128 -7.54 -12.42 -11.08
N PRO A 129 -7.81 -13.18 -10.00
CA PRO A 129 -6.97 -13.24 -8.80
C PRO A 129 -5.53 -13.72 -9.06
N GLN A 130 -5.29 -14.47 -10.15
CA GLN A 130 -3.96 -14.91 -10.55
C GLN A 130 -3.01 -13.74 -10.91
N PHE A 131 -3.54 -12.55 -11.19
CA PHE A 131 -2.75 -11.36 -11.52
C PHE A 131 -2.70 -10.34 -10.37
N SER A 132 -3.10 -10.72 -9.15
CA SER A 132 -3.08 -9.80 -8.00
C SER A 132 -1.67 -9.31 -7.65
N ALA A 133 -0.62 -10.07 -7.99
CA ALA A 133 0.77 -9.61 -7.84
C ALA A 133 1.10 -8.45 -8.80
N ASP A 134 0.66 -8.52 -10.06
CA ASP A 134 0.82 -7.43 -11.04
C ASP A 134 0.03 -6.19 -10.61
N LEU A 135 -1.22 -6.38 -10.17
CA LEU A 135 -2.05 -5.31 -9.61
C LEU A 135 -1.36 -4.61 -8.42
N ALA A 136 -0.72 -5.37 -7.53
CA ALA A 136 -0.01 -4.81 -6.39
C ALA A 136 1.17 -3.91 -6.81
N VAL A 137 1.85 -4.20 -7.93
CA VAL A 137 2.93 -3.35 -8.46
C VAL A 137 2.39 -1.97 -8.84
N PHE A 138 1.25 -1.93 -9.53
CA PHE A 138 0.55 -0.69 -9.89
C PHE A 138 0.06 0.06 -8.64
N LEU A 139 -0.67 -0.61 -7.75
CA LEU A 139 -1.23 0.01 -6.55
C LEU A 139 -0.16 0.53 -5.59
N LYS A 140 1.03 -0.09 -5.55
CA LYS A 140 2.18 0.44 -4.81
C LYS A 140 2.62 1.81 -5.31
N ASN A 141 2.57 2.04 -6.62
CA ASN A 141 2.87 3.36 -7.19
C ASN A 141 1.76 4.38 -6.90
N ALA A 142 0.50 3.94 -6.90
CA ALA A 142 -0.64 4.77 -6.49
C ALA A 142 -0.52 5.22 -5.02
N VAL A 143 -0.21 4.29 -4.10
CA VAL A 143 0.04 4.61 -2.69
C VAL A 143 1.21 5.58 -2.56
N LYS A 144 2.30 5.39 -3.29
CA LYS A 144 3.46 6.30 -3.27
C LYS A 144 3.10 7.72 -3.72
N TRP A 145 2.37 7.85 -4.82
CA TRP A 145 1.85 9.15 -5.29
C TRP A 145 1.00 9.80 -4.19
N SER A 146 0.02 9.07 -3.65
CA SER A 146 -0.85 9.63 -2.61
C SER A 146 -0.15 10.00 -1.31
N ALA A 147 0.98 9.36 -0.99
CA ALA A 147 1.80 9.70 0.17
C ALA A 147 2.62 10.98 -0.02
N THR A 148 2.91 11.32 -1.28
CA THR A 148 3.70 12.49 -1.68
C THR A 148 2.80 13.71 -1.86
N ASP A 149 1.70 13.55 -2.59
CA ASP A 149 0.82 14.64 -3.02
C ASP A 149 -0.50 14.71 -2.22
N GLY A 150 -0.71 13.81 -1.26
CA GLY A 150 -1.89 13.76 -0.41
C GLY A 150 -1.65 14.18 1.04
N ALA A 151 -2.72 14.23 1.83
CA ALA A 151 -2.67 14.66 3.23
C ALA A 151 -2.02 13.66 4.19
N ARG A 152 -1.94 12.37 3.81
CA ARG A 152 -1.47 11.29 4.67
C ARG A 152 -0.05 10.89 4.29
N LYS A 153 0.92 11.03 5.21
CA LYS A 153 2.34 10.67 4.99
C LYS A 153 2.60 9.21 4.60
N ARG A 154 1.64 8.32 4.88
CA ARG A 154 1.72 6.89 4.52
C ARG A 154 0.88 6.57 3.29
N GLY A 155 0.24 7.53 2.64
CA GLY A 155 -0.66 7.32 1.51
C GLY A 155 -2.13 7.32 1.94
N ASP A 156 -3.01 7.48 0.94
CA ASP A 156 -4.45 7.51 1.13
C ASP A 156 -4.98 6.16 1.66
N PRO A 157 -5.89 6.14 2.66
CA PRO A 157 -6.37 4.90 3.28
C PRO A 157 -7.10 3.95 2.32
N GLU A 158 -7.83 4.48 1.35
CA GLU A 158 -8.52 3.66 0.34
C GLU A 158 -7.51 2.97 -0.57
N LEU A 159 -6.49 3.70 -1.05
CA LEU A 159 -5.43 3.12 -1.87
C LEU A 159 -4.58 2.10 -1.10
N GLN A 160 -4.36 2.35 0.19
CA GLN A 160 -3.75 1.38 1.09
C GLN A 160 -4.58 0.10 1.20
N LEU A 161 -5.90 0.24 1.30
CA LEU A 161 -6.82 -0.90 1.36
C LEU A 161 -6.79 -1.74 0.08
N LEU A 162 -6.84 -1.11 -1.09
CA LEU A 162 -6.75 -1.80 -2.39
C LEU A 162 -5.44 -2.58 -2.49
N LEU A 163 -4.31 -1.95 -2.13
CA LEU A 163 -3.00 -2.60 -2.16
C LEU A 163 -2.92 -3.78 -1.18
N ALA A 164 -3.48 -3.62 0.03
CA ALA A 164 -3.55 -4.69 1.02
C ALA A 164 -4.35 -5.90 0.51
N ARG A 165 -5.48 -5.66 -0.17
CA ARG A 165 -6.30 -6.69 -0.82
C ARG A 165 -5.56 -7.41 -1.94
N ALA A 166 -4.83 -6.68 -2.78
CA ALA A 166 -4.03 -7.27 -3.85
C ALA A 166 -2.95 -8.21 -3.28
N TYR A 167 -2.21 -7.77 -2.26
CA TYR A 167 -1.22 -8.62 -1.58
C TYR A 167 -1.85 -9.84 -0.89
N ARG A 168 -2.98 -9.64 -0.20
CA ARG A 168 -3.72 -10.74 0.45
C ARG A 168 -4.14 -11.80 -0.56
N THR A 169 -4.68 -11.37 -1.70
CA THR A 169 -5.14 -12.27 -2.78
C THR A 169 -3.97 -13.01 -3.42
N ALA A 170 -2.81 -12.36 -3.55
CA ALA A 170 -1.56 -12.98 -3.99
C ALA A 170 -0.91 -13.91 -2.93
N GLY A 171 -1.47 -14.01 -1.72
CA GLY A 171 -0.92 -14.82 -0.62
C GLY A 171 0.22 -14.15 0.15
N ASP A 172 0.59 -12.91 -0.16
CA ASP A 172 1.64 -12.15 0.52
C ASP A 172 1.09 -11.39 1.73
N PHE A 173 0.75 -12.15 2.78
CA PHE A 173 0.21 -11.56 4.01
C PHE A 173 1.18 -10.63 4.72
N THR A 174 2.49 -10.86 4.57
CA THR A 174 3.51 -10.01 5.21
C THR A 174 3.44 -8.58 4.69
N HIS A 175 3.29 -8.39 3.37
CA HIS A 175 3.06 -7.06 2.80
C HIS A 175 1.62 -6.60 3.02
N ALA A 176 0.62 -7.47 2.87
CA ALA A 176 -0.78 -7.11 3.08
C ALA A 176 -1.01 -6.46 4.46
N MET A 177 -0.49 -7.07 5.53
CA MET A 177 -0.68 -6.55 6.91
C MET A 177 -0.08 -5.16 7.09
N LYS A 178 1.10 -4.89 6.49
CA LYS A 178 1.73 -3.56 6.56
C LYS A 178 0.84 -2.46 5.96
N HIS A 179 0.12 -2.79 4.89
CA HIS A 179 -0.78 -1.87 4.22
C HIS A 179 -2.13 -1.75 4.94
N PHE A 180 -2.68 -2.85 5.46
CA PHE A 180 -3.90 -2.81 6.29
C PHE A 180 -3.78 -1.92 7.53
N LEU A 181 -2.61 -1.84 8.16
CA LEU A 181 -2.35 -0.93 9.30
C LEU A 181 -2.62 0.56 8.99
N HIS A 182 -2.63 0.93 7.70
CA HIS A 182 -2.83 2.29 7.22
C HIS A 182 -4.12 2.46 6.40
N ALA A 183 -4.95 1.42 6.32
CA ALA A 183 -6.14 1.38 5.47
C ALA A 183 -7.43 1.88 6.14
N GLU A 184 -7.39 2.18 7.43
CA GLU A 184 -8.55 2.61 8.24
C GLU A 184 -9.76 1.66 8.17
N ASN A 185 -9.51 0.36 7.90
CA ASN A 185 -10.53 -0.68 7.81
C ASN A 185 -10.20 -1.84 8.78
N PRO A 186 -10.46 -1.67 10.09
CA PRO A 186 -10.10 -2.67 11.11
C PRO A 186 -10.83 -4.01 10.94
N GLN A 187 -12.04 -3.99 10.38
CA GLN A 187 -12.82 -5.21 10.13
C GLN A 187 -12.09 -6.12 9.13
N GLU A 188 -11.69 -5.57 7.98
CA GLU A 188 -11.01 -6.35 6.95
C GLU A 188 -9.58 -6.73 7.34
N LEU A 189 -8.90 -5.88 8.13
CA LEU A 189 -7.62 -6.23 8.75
C LEU A 189 -7.77 -7.46 9.66
N ALA A 190 -8.81 -7.52 10.50
CA ALA A 190 -9.06 -8.68 11.35
C ALA A 190 -9.44 -9.94 10.53
N ASP A 191 -10.20 -9.78 9.45
CA ASP A 191 -10.52 -10.88 8.52
C ASP A 191 -9.25 -11.47 7.90
N ALA A 192 -8.37 -10.60 7.39
CA ALA A 192 -7.12 -11.00 6.77
C ALA A 192 -6.13 -11.59 7.79
N LEU A 193 -6.07 -11.03 9.00
CA LEU A 193 -5.24 -11.55 10.09
C LEU A 193 -5.71 -12.95 10.53
N PHE A 194 -7.02 -13.16 10.64
CA PHE A 194 -7.59 -14.47 10.96
C PHE A 194 -7.25 -15.50 9.89
N GLN A 195 -7.41 -15.15 8.62
CA GLN A 195 -7.00 -16.01 7.51
C GLN A 195 -5.50 -16.32 7.54
N TRP A 196 -4.65 -15.34 7.88
CA TRP A 196 -3.22 -15.59 7.97
C TRP A 196 -2.91 -16.54 9.13
N SER A 197 -3.56 -16.35 10.28
CA SER A 197 -3.29 -17.15 11.47
C SER A 197 -3.78 -18.59 11.38
N THR A 198 -4.61 -18.95 10.39
CA THR A 198 -4.94 -20.37 10.10
C THR A 198 -3.84 -21.08 9.33
N GLN A 199 -2.88 -20.35 8.76
CA GLN A 199 -1.73 -20.91 8.05
C GLN A 199 -0.49 -21.06 8.95
N GLY A 200 -0.50 -20.44 10.13
CA GLY A 200 0.56 -20.55 11.13
C GLY A 200 0.34 -21.71 12.11
N TYR A 201 1.26 -21.86 13.07
CA TYR A 201 1.11 -22.87 14.11
C TYR A 201 -0.05 -22.50 15.07
N PRO A 202 -0.87 -23.46 15.54
CA PRO A 202 -1.94 -23.19 16.48
C PRO A 202 -1.48 -22.46 17.76
N SER A 203 -0.27 -22.80 18.22
CA SER A 203 0.37 -22.17 19.38
C SER A 203 0.69 -20.69 19.18
N GLU A 204 0.77 -20.19 17.94
CA GLU A 204 1.08 -18.79 17.62
C GLU A 204 -0.17 -17.93 17.42
N SER A 205 -1.37 -18.50 17.53
CA SER A 205 -2.62 -17.80 17.24
C SER A 205 -2.81 -16.48 18.00
N ASP A 206 -2.31 -16.41 19.24
CA ASP A 206 -2.32 -15.23 20.10
C ASP A 206 -1.22 -14.21 19.76
N LEU A 207 -0.10 -14.65 19.16
CA LEU A 207 0.96 -13.76 18.66
C LEU A 207 0.50 -12.95 17.45
N TYR A 208 -0.31 -13.51 16.55
CA TYR A 208 -0.88 -12.77 15.42
C TYR A 208 -1.67 -11.56 15.90
N LEU A 209 -2.60 -11.79 16.83
CA LEU A 209 -3.40 -10.71 17.43
C LEU A 209 -2.51 -9.70 18.18
N ALA A 210 -1.63 -10.19 19.04
CA ALA A 210 -0.80 -9.33 19.86
C ALA A 210 0.08 -8.40 19.04
N ARG A 211 0.73 -8.93 17.99
CA ARG A 211 1.56 -8.14 17.10
C ARG A 211 0.75 -7.06 16.39
N THR A 212 -0.39 -7.40 15.80
CA THR A 212 -1.21 -6.43 15.07
C THR A 212 -1.78 -5.34 15.97
N VAL A 213 -2.27 -5.70 17.16
CA VAL A 213 -2.78 -4.70 18.12
C VAL A 213 -1.66 -3.78 18.60
N LEU A 214 -0.49 -4.32 18.98
CA LEU A 214 0.64 -3.49 19.41
C LEU A 214 1.17 -2.59 18.27
N GLN A 215 1.12 -3.03 17.02
CA GLN A 215 1.44 -2.21 15.86
C GLN A 215 0.46 -1.03 15.70
N LEU A 216 -0.85 -1.27 15.80
CA LEU A 216 -1.86 -0.21 15.76
C LEU A 216 -1.71 0.78 16.91
N LEU A 217 -1.45 0.29 18.12
CA LEU A 217 -1.19 1.14 19.29
C LEU A 217 0.10 1.95 19.13
N SER A 218 1.15 1.38 18.53
CA SER A 218 2.37 2.14 18.20
C SER A 218 2.11 3.27 17.18
N LEU A 219 1.02 3.19 16.41
CA LEU A 219 0.52 4.23 15.51
C LEU A 219 -0.51 5.16 16.17
N GLU A 220 -0.70 5.08 17.49
CA GLU A 220 -1.72 5.82 18.26
C GLU A 220 -3.16 5.53 17.81
N ASN A 221 -3.38 4.41 17.13
CA ASN A 221 -4.68 4.03 16.60
C ASN A 221 -5.40 3.08 17.58
N LEU A 222 -5.77 3.61 18.75
CA LEU A 222 -6.49 2.85 19.79
C LEU A 222 -7.88 2.38 19.32
N ARG A 223 -8.55 3.17 18.47
CA ARG A 223 -9.87 2.84 17.90
C ARG A 223 -9.80 1.54 17.10
N ASP A 224 -8.91 1.47 16.12
CA ASP A 224 -8.83 0.30 15.23
C ASP A 224 -8.23 -0.91 15.98
N ALA A 225 -7.31 -0.68 16.91
CA ALA A 225 -6.76 -1.72 17.78
C ALA A 225 -7.86 -2.46 18.56
N ASN A 226 -8.79 -1.71 19.16
CA ASN A 226 -9.96 -2.27 19.84
C ASN A 226 -10.86 -3.06 18.88
N LYS A 227 -11.15 -2.49 17.70
CA LYS A 227 -12.05 -3.16 16.74
C LYS A 227 -11.44 -4.43 16.15
N VAL A 228 -10.14 -4.43 15.88
CA VAL A 228 -9.40 -5.64 15.43
C VAL A 228 -9.44 -6.72 16.50
N HIS A 229 -9.20 -6.37 17.77
CA HIS A 229 -9.28 -7.30 18.88
C HIS A 229 -10.66 -7.94 19.00
N GLU A 230 -11.73 -7.14 19.07
CA GLU A 230 -13.11 -7.62 19.15
C GLU A 230 -13.43 -8.60 18.02
N THR A 231 -13.15 -8.19 16.78
CA THR A 231 -13.49 -8.94 15.56
C THR A 231 -12.72 -10.25 15.46
N TYR A 232 -11.42 -10.22 15.73
CA TYR A 232 -10.56 -11.40 15.64
C TYR A 232 -10.91 -12.43 16.74
N VAL A 233 -11.17 -11.97 17.98
CA VAL A 233 -11.61 -12.85 19.07
C VAL A 233 -12.94 -13.53 18.74
N ALA A 234 -13.93 -12.78 18.23
CA ALA A 234 -15.22 -13.32 17.84
C ALA A 234 -15.10 -14.41 16.75
N LYS A 235 -14.18 -14.23 15.80
CA LYS A 235 -13.88 -15.26 14.77
C LYS A 235 -13.22 -16.49 15.34
N CYS A 236 -12.25 -16.33 16.23
CA CYS A 236 -11.62 -17.45 16.92
C CYS A 236 -12.65 -18.26 17.71
N GLN A 237 -13.55 -17.61 18.45
CA GLN A 237 -14.65 -18.27 19.17
C GLN A 237 -15.57 -19.03 18.22
N SER A 238 -16.00 -18.39 17.13
CA SER A 238 -16.88 -18.99 16.12
C SER A 238 -16.24 -20.21 15.44
N ALA A 239 -14.91 -20.22 15.30
CA ALA A 239 -14.14 -21.32 14.75
C ALA A 239 -13.68 -22.35 15.80
N GLY A 240 -14.10 -22.23 17.07
CA GLY A 240 -13.70 -23.15 18.15
C GLY A 240 -12.21 -23.07 18.52
N ARG A 241 -11.52 -21.97 18.18
CA ARG A 241 -10.10 -21.75 18.52
C ARG A 241 -9.97 -21.16 19.93
N PRO A 242 -8.92 -21.52 20.69
CA PRO A 242 -8.69 -20.94 22.02
C PRO A 242 -8.55 -19.41 21.97
N VAL A 243 -9.24 -18.73 22.87
CA VAL A 243 -9.14 -17.26 23.05
C VAL A 243 -8.71 -16.86 24.45
N ASP A 244 -8.49 -17.83 25.34
CA ASP A 244 -8.01 -17.62 26.71
C ASP A 244 -6.51 -17.96 26.81
N LEU A 245 -5.72 -17.43 25.89
CA LEU A 245 -4.26 -17.57 25.92
C LEU A 245 -3.63 -16.32 26.53
N PRO A 246 -2.42 -16.42 27.12
CA PRO A 246 -1.79 -15.30 27.82
C PRO A 246 -1.74 -14.00 27.01
N LEU A 247 -1.42 -14.03 25.70
CA LEU A 247 -1.34 -12.80 24.92
C LEU A 247 -2.70 -12.23 24.51
N PHE A 248 -3.75 -13.05 24.38
CA PHE A 248 -5.12 -12.53 24.24
C PHE A 248 -5.51 -11.74 25.49
N ASN A 249 -5.30 -12.32 26.66
CA ASN A 249 -5.59 -11.68 27.94
C ASN A 249 -4.77 -10.40 28.15
N PHE A 250 -3.47 -10.46 27.85
CA PHE A 250 -2.58 -9.29 27.90
C PHE A 250 -3.12 -8.15 27.04
N VAL A 251 -3.44 -8.41 25.76
CA VAL A 251 -3.93 -7.38 24.86
C VAL A 251 -5.29 -6.83 25.29
N ARG A 252 -6.21 -7.68 25.74
CA ARG A 252 -7.50 -7.24 26.29
C ARG A 252 -7.30 -6.24 27.44
N PHE A 253 -6.43 -6.57 28.39
CA PHE A 253 -6.17 -5.68 29.53
C PHE A 253 -5.37 -4.45 29.14
N LEU A 254 -4.43 -4.56 28.21
CA LEU A 254 -3.66 -3.43 27.71
C LEU A 254 -4.59 -2.39 27.05
N LEU A 255 -5.51 -2.82 26.20
CA LEU A 255 -6.49 -1.94 25.56
C LEU A 255 -7.31 -1.15 26.59
N LEU A 256 -7.85 -1.83 27.61
CA LEU A 256 -8.58 -1.19 28.73
C LEU A 256 -7.70 -0.23 29.55
N THR A 257 -6.41 -0.54 29.67
CA THR A 257 -5.44 0.28 30.41
C THR A 257 -5.14 1.59 29.67
N LEU A 258 -5.02 1.54 28.34
CA LEU A 258 -4.71 2.70 27.51
C LEU A 258 -5.88 3.69 27.34
N GLU A 259 -7.10 3.33 27.78
CA GLU A 259 -8.23 4.25 27.85
C GLU A 259 -8.13 5.24 29.02
N ARG A 260 -7.17 5.05 29.92
CA ARG A 260 -7.02 5.79 31.18
C ARG A 260 -5.56 6.17 31.41
N ASP A 261 -5.33 7.20 32.22
CA ASP A 261 -3.99 7.49 32.73
C ASP A 261 -3.63 6.48 33.83
N ALA A 262 -3.00 5.37 33.41
CA ALA A 262 -2.85 4.16 34.20
C ALA A 262 -1.46 3.53 34.03
N LEU A 263 -0.39 4.35 34.04
CA LEU A 263 0.99 3.89 33.88
C LEU A 263 1.38 2.71 34.82
N PRO A 264 1.02 2.70 36.12
CA PRO A 264 1.33 1.57 37.00
C PRO A 264 0.72 0.25 36.52
N LEU A 265 -0.50 0.29 35.97
CA LEU A 265 -1.16 -0.90 35.40
C LEU A 265 -0.45 -1.34 34.12
N PHE A 266 -0.03 -0.40 33.27
CA PHE A 266 0.75 -0.71 32.07
C PHE A 266 2.08 -1.41 32.39
N GLN A 267 2.78 -0.98 33.44
CA GLN A 267 4.02 -1.63 33.91
C GLN A 267 3.73 -3.02 34.49
N MET A 268 2.73 -3.12 35.37
CA MET A 268 2.31 -4.39 35.96
C MET A 268 1.95 -5.43 34.89
N LEU A 269 1.23 -5.05 33.84
CA LEU A 269 0.90 -5.97 32.74
C LEU A 269 2.15 -6.50 32.03
N GLN A 270 3.15 -5.67 31.79
CA GLN A 270 4.39 -6.10 31.16
C GLN A 270 5.16 -7.10 32.03
N GLU A 271 5.21 -6.87 33.34
CA GLU A 271 5.85 -7.78 34.29
C GLU A 271 5.11 -9.12 34.38
N ARG A 272 3.79 -9.08 34.55
CA ARG A 272 2.94 -10.27 34.73
C ARG A 272 2.91 -11.16 33.50
N TYR A 273 3.00 -10.57 32.31
CA TYR A 273 3.01 -11.29 31.03
C TYR A 273 4.40 -11.42 30.41
N ALA A 274 5.48 -11.15 31.16
CA ALA A 274 6.85 -11.12 30.64
C ALA A 274 7.26 -12.39 29.90
N GLN A 275 6.86 -13.58 30.40
CA GLN A 275 7.13 -14.85 29.74
C GLN A 275 6.42 -14.96 28.37
N ALA A 276 5.16 -14.56 28.30
CA ALA A 276 4.38 -14.59 27.07
C ALA A 276 4.91 -13.56 26.05
N LEU A 277 5.27 -12.37 26.52
CA LEU A 277 5.89 -11.31 25.71
C LEU A 277 7.29 -11.70 25.22
N GLY A 278 8.00 -12.54 25.97
CA GLY A 278 9.33 -13.05 25.58
C GLY A 278 9.32 -14.02 24.39
N ARG A 279 8.14 -14.46 23.92
CA ARG A 279 8.00 -15.32 22.74
C ARG A 279 8.34 -14.60 21.43
N ASP A 280 8.22 -13.27 21.39
CA ASP A 280 8.58 -12.44 20.23
C ASP A 280 9.20 -11.12 20.71
N ASN A 281 10.49 -10.95 20.45
CA ASN A 281 11.26 -9.78 20.89
C ASN A 281 10.72 -8.45 20.33
N THR A 282 10.01 -8.46 19.20
CA THR A 282 9.43 -7.25 18.61
C THR A 282 8.31 -6.66 19.47
N LEU A 283 7.62 -7.48 20.28
CA LEU A 283 6.54 -7.02 21.16
C LEU A 283 7.05 -6.03 22.20
N LYS A 284 8.26 -6.27 22.75
CA LYS A 284 8.91 -5.35 23.70
C LYS A 284 9.24 -4.00 23.06
N SER A 285 9.69 -4.01 21.81
CA SER A 285 9.94 -2.77 21.07
C SER A 285 8.66 -1.95 20.86
N TYR A 286 7.55 -2.60 20.50
CA TYR A 286 6.26 -1.92 20.40
C TYR A 286 5.79 -1.37 21.75
N LEU A 287 5.93 -2.13 22.83
CA LEU A 287 5.58 -1.66 24.17
C LEU A 287 6.39 -0.46 24.62
N SER A 288 7.68 -0.39 24.26
CA SER A 288 8.48 0.82 24.50
C SER A 288 7.92 2.04 23.75
N VAL A 289 7.56 1.87 22.47
CA VAL A 289 6.94 2.93 21.66
C VAL A 289 5.58 3.35 22.22
N ILE A 290 4.76 2.40 22.66
CA ILE A 290 3.45 2.66 23.28
C ILE A 290 3.63 3.44 24.59
N GLY A 291 4.56 3.03 25.45
CA GLY A 291 4.84 3.72 26.71
C GLY A 291 5.31 5.16 26.49
N GLN A 292 6.12 5.41 25.45
CA GLN A 292 6.52 6.76 25.05
C GLN A 292 5.31 7.60 24.62
N LYS A 293 4.45 7.04 23.75
CA LYS A 293 3.34 7.78 23.14
C LYS A 293 2.16 8.03 24.07
N PHE A 294 1.79 7.03 24.89
CA PHE A 294 0.61 7.12 25.76
C PHE A 294 0.93 7.66 27.16
N TYR A 295 2.18 7.51 27.64
CA TYR A 295 2.55 7.88 29.01
C TYR A 295 3.80 8.80 29.08
N GLY A 296 4.38 9.21 27.95
CA GLY A 296 5.54 10.10 27.94
C GLY A 296 6.82 9.49 28.53
N LEU A 297 6.91 8.15 28.60
CA LEU A 297 8.11 7.47 29.09
C LEU A 297 9.31 7.83 28.21
N GLN A 298 10.47 8.00 28.82
CA GLN A 298 11.69 8.24 28.05
C GLN A 298 12.16 6.95 27.38
N PRO A 299 12.69 7.02 26.13
CA PRO A 299 13.30 5.86 25.50
C PRO A 299 14.41 5.28 26.40
N PRO A 300 14.56 3.95 26.44
CA PRO A 300 15.71 3.37 27.13
C PRO A 300 16.99 3.94 26.50
N ARG A 301 17.81 4.62 27.32
CA ARG A 301 19.08 5.19 26.87
C ARG A 301 19.96 4.07 26.33
N ASN A 302 20.37 4.16 25.07
CA ASN A 302 21.38 3.26 24.52
C ASN A 302 22.68 3.43 25.33
N GLY A 303 23.26 2.34 25.84
CA GLY A 303 24.40 2.39 26.76
C GLY A 303 25.62 3.15 26.23
N LEU A 304 25.80 3.21 24.91
CA LEU A 304 26.85 4.01 24.26
C LEU A 304 26.67 5.53 24.45
N SER A 305 25.42 6.01 24.43
CA SER A 305 25.08 7.43 24.65
C SER A 305 25.38 7.83 26.11
N SER A 306 25.03 6.94 27.05
CA SER A 306 25.27 7.15 28.48
C SER A 306 26.76 7.10 28.85
N LEU A 307 27.54 6.25 28.16
CA LEU A 307 29.00 6.19 28.33
C LEU A 307 29.68 7.43 27.76
N LEU A 308 29.30 7.89 26.57
CA LEU A 308 29.84 9.12 25.97
C LEU A 308 29.53 10.38 26.81
N GLU A 309 28.31 10.49 27.36
CA GLU A 309 27.96 11.56 28.30
C GLU A 309 28.84 11.50 29.57
N MET A 310 29.03 10.31 30.15
CA MET A 310 29.93 10.11 31.30
C MET A 310 31.39 10.49 31.01
N PHE A 311 31.92 10.18 29.81
CA PHE A 311 33.29 10.55 29.45
C PHE A 311 33.43 12.04 29.11
N SER A 312 32.36 12.69 28.64
CA SER A 312 32.37 14.13 28.34
C SER A 312 32.22 15.03 29.57
N GLY A 313 31.64 14.50 30.66
CA GLY A 313 31.44 15.24 31.92
C GLY A 313 32.64 15.28 32.87
N GLY A 314 33.79 14.70 32.47
CA GLY A 314 34.99 14.55 33.32
C GLY A 314 36.14 15.52 33.03
N MET A 315 35.96 16.53 32.15
CA MET A 315 36.93 17.61 31.98
C MET A 315 36.30 18.96 32.36
N GLN A 316 36.36 19.26 33.66
CA GLN A 316 36.41 20.64 34.17
C GLN A 316 37.73 20.80 34.92
#